data_AF-K3Z2K1-F1
#
_entry.id   AF-K3Z2K1-F1
#
_cell.length_a   1.000
_cell.length_b   1.000
_cell.length_c   1.000
_cell.angle_alpha   90.00
_cell.angle_beta   90.00
_cell.angle_gamma   90.00
#
_symmetry.space_group_name_H-M   'P 1'
#
loop_
_entity.id
_entity.type
_entity.pdbx_description
1 polymer ?
#
loop_
_entity_poly.entity_id
_entity_poly.type
_entity_poly.pdbx_seq_one_letter_code
_entity_poly.pdbx_strand_id
1 'polypeptide(L)'
;RWPLTLLTALMTLLTSSRSLASAVAQTVLAFNTFVIDKPRVRKRKVLTFTAGQPLGYYGPWPLFTLSHHKVVWLAADRVYPKKAFWNYVASEYRSILDDLGVTISSQKSIVSKIGAF
;
A
#
# COMPACT_ATOMS: atom_id res chain seq x y z
N ARG A 1 2.83 -7.78 -3.57
CA ARG A 1 2.00 -6.64 -4.04
C ARG A 1 1.23 -6.13 -2.84
N TRP A 2 1.04 -4.81 -2.66
CA TRP A 2 0.20 -4.34 -1.55
C TRP A 2 -1.27 -4.76 -1.76
N PRO A 3 -1.99 -5.26 -0.73
CA PRO A 3 -3.29 -5.90 -0.93
C PRO A 3 -4.38 -4.91 -1.35
N LEU A 4 -5.09 -5.20 -2.44
CA LEU A 4 -6.25 -4.41 -2.90
C LEU A 4 -7.40 -4.46 -1.90
N THR A 5 -7.57 -5.59 -1.21
CA THR A 5 -8.59 -5.80 -0.17
C THR A 5 -8.38 -4.85 0.99
N LEU A 6 -7.14 -4.68 1.46
CA LEU A 6 -6.78 -3.75 2.52
C LEU A 6 -7.06 -2.30 2.11
N LEU A 7 -6.66 -1.91 0.89
CA LEU A 7 -6.89 -0.56 0.37
C LEU A 7 -8.38 -0.25 0.20
N THR A 8 -9.14 -1.20 -0.33
CA THR A 8 -10.60 -1.05 -0.49
C THR A 8 -11.29 -0.96 0.87
N ALA A 9 -10.87 -1.77 1.85
CA ALA A 9 -11.43 -1.72 3.20
C ALA A 9 -11.14 -0.37 3.88
N LEU A 10 -9.89 0.10 3.82
CA LEU A 10 -9.51 1.40 4.38
C LEU A 10 -10.29 2.54 3.73
N MET A 11 -10.39 2.56 2.40
CA MET A 11 -11.15 3.59 1.71
C MET A 11 -12.65 3.51 2.00
N THR A 12 -13.19 2.31 2.23
CA THR A 12 -14.60 2.14 2.63
C THR A 12 -14.83 2.76 4.00
N LEU A 13 -13.89 2.58 4.94
CA LEU A 13 -13.98 3.20 6.27
C LEU A 13 -13.86 4.72 6.21
N LEU A 14 -12.96 5.25 5.38
CA LEU A 14 -12.74 6.70 5.27
C LEU A 14 -13.88 7.43 4.55
N THR A 15 -14.49 6.80 3.56
CA THR A 15 -15.51 7.43 2.70
C THR A 15 -16.94 7.01 3.04
N SER A 16 -17.10 6.03 3.93
CA SER A 16 -18.38 5.36 4.22
C SER A 16 -19.10 4.81 2.97
N SER A 17 -18.38 4.63 1.86
CA SER A 17 -18.93 4.20 0.58
C SER A 17 -18.07 3.12 -0.06
N ARG A 18 -18.63 1.90 -0.14
CA ARG A 18 -17.94 0.75 -0.73
C ARG A 18 -17.76 0.89 -2.23
N SER A 19 -18.72 1.52 -2.93
CA SER A 19 -18.62 1.77 -4.38
C SER A 19 -17.52 2.78 -4.68
N LEU A 20 -17.45 3.88 -3.93
CA LEU A 20 -16.39 4.88 -4.07
C LEU A 20 -15.03 4.27 -3.73
N ALA A 21 -14.93 3.53 -2.64
CA ALA A 21 -13.71 2.87 -2.23
C ALA A 21 -13.17 1.89 -3.28
N SER A 22 -14.07 1.09 -3.86
CA SER A 22 -13.73 0.17 -4.94
C SER A 22 -13.28 0.91 -6.19
N ALA A 23 -13.99 1.97 -6.59
CA ALA A 23 -13.62 2.79 -7.73
C ALA A 23 -12.23 3.42 -7.54
N VAL A 24 -11.96 4.03 -6.38
CA VAL A 24 -10.65 4.61 -6.06
C VAL A 24 -9.56 3.54 -6.05
N ALA A 25 -9.74 2.41 -5.35
CA ALA A 25 -8.73 1.36 -5.30
C ALA A 25 -8.43 0.79 -6.70
N GLN A 26 -9.45 0.55 -7.52
CA GLN A 26 -9.28 0.01 -8.87
C GLN A 26 -8.63 1.02 -9.82
N THR A 27 -9.10 2.27 -9.83
CA THR A 27 -8.55 3.34 -10.67
C THR A 27 -7.16 3.77 -10.24
N VAL A 28 -6.76 3.58 -8.98
CA VAL A 28 -5.42 3.97 -8.53
C VAL A 28 -4.41 2.84 -8.71
N LEU A 29 -4.82 1.56 -8.64
CA LEU A 29 -3.89 0.44 -8.44
C LEU A 29 -4.01 -0.72 -9.44
N ALA A 30 -5.12 -0.81 -10.19
CA ALA A 30 -5.46 -2.04 -10.89
C ALA A 30 -5.86 -1.85 -12.35
N PHE A 31 -6.43 -0.70 -12.74
CA PHE A 31 -6.97 -0.51 -14.09
C PHE A 31 -6.75 0.91 -14.63
N ASN A 32 -5.51 1.39 -14.52
CA ASN A 32 -5.12 2.60 -15.26
C ASN A 32 -4.80 2.23 -16.70
N THR A 33 -5.67 2.63 -17.60
CA THR A 33 -5.44 2.56 -19.04
C THR A 33 -4.94 3.91 -19.53
N PHE A 34 -3.81 3.92 -20.23
CA PHE A 34 -3.22 5.14 -20.78
C PHE A 34 -2.79 4.91 -22.23
N VAL A 35 -2.83 5.99 -22.99
CA VAL A 35 -2.48 5.97 -24.41
C VAL A 35 -1.07 6.49 -24.56
N ILE A 36 -0.24 5.76 -25.30
CA ILE A 36 1.08 6.22 -25.72
C ILE A 36 1.09 6.44 -27.23
N ASP A 37 1.69 7.54 -27.65
CA ASP A 37 1.83 7.93 -29.05
C ASP A 37 3.21 8.54 -29.31
N LYS A 38 3.44 9.03 -30.53
CA LYS A 38 4.65 9.76 -30.91
C LYS A 38 4.93 10.92 -29.93
N PRO A 39 6.21 11.18 -29.59
CA PRO A 39 7.42 10.54 -30.12
C PRO A 39 7.80 9.21 -29.43
N ARG A 40 7.08 8.76 -28.40
CA ARG A 40 7.46 7.59 -27.59
C ARG A 40 7.27 6.27 -28.34
N VAL A 41 6.28 6.17 -29.22
CA VAL A 41 6.03 4.97 -30.06
C VAL A 41 5.66 5.35 -31.49
N ARG A 42 5.95 4.46 -32.46
CA ARG A 42 5.64 4.68 -33.89
C ARG A 42 4.15 4.60 -34.23
N LYS A 43 3.42 3.73 -33.54
CA LYS A 43 1.96 3.54 -33.67
C LYS A 43 1.31 3.75 -32.30
N ARG A 44 0.19 4.46 -32.27
CA ARG A 44 -0.62 4.67 -31.07
C ARG A 44 -0.95 3.33 -30.42
N LYS A 45 -0.67 3.20 -29.12
CA LYS A 45 -0.99 2.00 -28.33
C LYS A 45 -1.73 2.38 -27.06
N VAL A 46 -2.68 1.54 -26.68
CA VAL A 46 -3.38 1.60 -25.41
C VAL A 46 -2.74 0.57 -24.49
N LEU A 47 -2.24 1.01 -23.33
CA LEU A 47 -1.61 0.17 -22.32
C LEU A 47 -2.42 0.20 -21.04
N THR A 48 -2.46 -0.92 -20.33
CA THR A 48 -3.10 -1.02 -19.02
C THR A 48 -2.11 -1.59 -18.02
N PHE A 49 -2.01 -0.98 -16.85
CA PHE A 49 -1.25 -1.54 -15.74
C PHE A 49 -1.99 -2.75 -15.15
N THR A 50 -1.48 -3.95 -15.36
CA THR A 50 -2.05 -5.19 -14.80
C THR A 50 -1.51 -5.51 -13.40
N ALA A 51 -0.36 -4.95 -13.05
CA ALA A 51 0.31 -5.14 -11.77
C ALA A 51 1.09 -3.91 -11.33
N GLY A 52 1.24 -3.76 -10.02
CA GLY A 52 1.99 -2.66 -9.41
C GLY A 52 1.21 -1.35 -9.32
N GLN A 53 1.85 -0.35 -8.73
CA GLN A 53 1.33 1.02 -8.69
C GLN A 53 1.95 1.83 -9.82
N PRO A 54 1.17 2.58 -10.61
CA PRO A 54 1.73 3.41 -11.66
C PRO A 54 2.58 4.53 -11.06
N LEU A 55 3.86 4.55 -11.41
CA LEU A 55 4.78 5.59 -10.99
C LEU A 55 4.43 6.90 -11.72
N GLY A 56 4.36 8.00 -10.98
CA GLY A 56 4.04 9.33 -11.51
C GLY A 56 2.57 9.74 -11.41
N TYR A 57 1.69 8.88 -10.90
CA TYR A 57 0.31 9.27 -10.57
C TYR A 57 0.26 9.85 -9.15
N TYR A 58 -0.60 10.85 -8.94
CA TYR A 58 -0.74 11.50 -7.62
C TYR A 58 -1.43 10.63 -6.57
N GLY A 59 -2.29 9.69 -6.97
CA GLY A 59 -3.13 8.88 -6.07
C GLY A 59 -2.48 7.66 -5.39
N PRO A 60 -1.63 6.84 -6.07
CA PRO A 60 -1.15 5.58 -5.51
C PRO A 60 -0.32 5.72 -4.25
N TRP A 61 0.53 6.74 -4.20
CA TRP A 61 1.41 6.97 -3.06
C TRP A 61 0.64 7.34 -1.78
N PRO A 62 -0.27 8.33 -1.78
CA PRO A 62 -1.13 8.58 -0.61
C PRO A 62 -1.90 7.35 -0.13
N LEU A 63 -2.50 6.58 -1.04
CA LEU A 63 -3.25 5.37 -0.66
C LEU A 63 -2.34 4.31 -0.02
N PHE A 64 -1.18 4.06 -0.63
CA PHE A 64 -0.18 3.15 -0.07
C PHE A 64 0.26 3.63 1.32
N THR A 65 0.68 4.89 1.44
CA THR A 65 1.17 5.47 2.69
C THR A 65 0.13 5.38 3.81
N LEU A 66 -1.13 5.75 3.55
CA LEU A 66 -2.21 5.67 4.54
C LEU A 66 -2.44 4.22 5.02
N SER A 67 -2.53 3.27 4.09
CA SER A 67 -2.73 1.86 4.46
C SER A 67 -1.53 1.23 5.13
N HIS A 68 -0.32 1.60 4.70
CA HIS A 68 0.92 1.19 5.33
C HIS A 68 0.96 1.65 6.79
N HIS A 69 0.72 2.95 7.06
CA HIS A 69 0.67 3.47 8.42
C HIS A 69 -0.41 2.81 9.26
N LYS A 70 -1.57 2.50 8.67
CA LYS A 70 -2.62 1.77 9.40
C LYS A 70 -2.17 0.37 9.84
N VAL A 71 -1.42 -0.35 9.00
CA VAL A 71 -0.84 -1.65 9.36
C VAL A 71 0.23 -1.51 10.44
N VAL A 72 1.08 -0.48 10.37
CA VAL A 72 2.07 -0.19 11.42
C VAL A 72 1.38 0.12 12.76
N TRP A 73 0.30 0.91 12.76
CA TRP A 73 -0.47 1.18 13.97
C TRP A 73 -1.19 -0.06 14.51
N LEU A 74 -1.69 -0.94 13.63
CA LEU A 74 -2.24 -2.22 14.05
C LEU A 74 -1.17 -3.08 14.73
N ALA A 75 0.04 -3.13 14.17
CA ALA A 75 1.17 -3.82 14.79
C ALA A 75 1.50 -3.21 16.18
N ALA A 76 1.50 -1.88 16.28
CA ALA A 76 1.74 -1.18 17.54
C ALA A 76 0.68 -1.49 18.60
N ASP A 77 -0.60 -1.49 18.23
CA ASP A 77 -1.69 -1.78 19.17
C ASP A 77 -1.66 -3.24 19.63
N ARG A 78 -1.23 -4.18 18.78
CA ARG A 78 -1.06 -5.59 19.17
C ARG A 78 0.09 -5.81 20.16
N VAL A 79 1.20 -5.11 20.00
CA VAL A 79 2.36 -5.24 20.91
C VAL A 79 2.17 -4.42 22.18
N TYR A 80 1.62 -3.22 22.07
CA TYR A 80 1.47 -2.24 23.15
C TYR A 80 0.04 -1.67 23.18
N PRO A 81 -0.95 -2.47 23.61
CA PRO A 81 -2.35 -2.07 23.56
C PRO A 81 -2.60 -0.80 24.40
N LYS A 82 -3.32 0.15 23.80
CA LYS A 82 -3.68 1.45 24.41
C LYS A 82 -2.49 2.31 24.85
N LYS A 83 -1.27 2.02 24.39
CA LYS A 83 -0.07 2.82 24.67
C LYS A 83 0.34 3.58 23.41
N ALA A 84 0.98 4.72 23.61
CA ALA A 84 1.55 5.48 22.51
C ALA A 84 2.69 4.69 21.85
N PHE A 85 2.76 4.78 20.52
CA PHE A 85 3.74 4.07 19.70
C PHE A 85 5.12 4.70 19.83
N TRP A 86 5.93 4.18 20.76
CA TRP A 86 7.32 4.62 20.99
C TRP A 86 8.36 3.50 20.81
N ASN A 87 7.91 2.25 20.74
CA ASN A 87 8.76 1.06 20.80
C ASN A 87 8.68 0.20 19.52
N TYR A 88 9.59 -0.76 19.39
CA TYR A 88 9.73 -1.61 18.20
C TYR A 88 8.53 -2.53 17.97
N VAL A 89 8.02 -2.52 16.74
CA VAL A 89 6.89 -3.36 16.28
C VAL A 89 7.23 -4.19 15.05
N ALA A 90 8.52 -4.27 14.69
CA ALA A 90 8.97 -4.83 13.42
C ALA A 90 8.59 -6.31 13.25
N SER A 91 8.63 -7.12 14.31
CA SER A 91 8.22 -8.53 14.29
C SER A 91 6.72 -8.70 14.03
N GLU A 92 5.89 -7.91 14.72
CA GLU A 92 4.44 -7.97 14.55
C GLU A 92 4.00 -7.40 13.20
N TYR A 93 4.63 -6.31 12.76
CA TYR A 93 4.44 -5.76 11.43
C TYR A 93 4.77 -6.81 10.35
N ARG A 94 5.89 -7.54 10.52
CA ARG A 94 6.28 -8.62 9.61
C ARG A 94 5.23 -9.72 9.57
N SER A 95 4.75 -10.16 10.73
CA SER A 95 3.69 -11.18 10.85
C SER A 95 2.44 -10.78 10.07
N ILE A 96 1.96 -9.55 10.26
CA ILE A 96 0.78 -9.03 9.53
C ILE A 96 1.04 -8.98 8.02
N LEU A 97 2.25 -8.59 7.58
CA LEU A 97 2.58 -8.57 6.16
C LEU A 97 2.61 -9.97 5.55
N ASP A 98 3.14 -10.96 6.26
CA ASP A 98 3.17 -12.35 5.80
C ASP A 98 1.73 -12.90 5.67
N ASP A 99 0.83 -12.61 6.62
CA ASP A 99 -0.61 -12.94 6.54
C ASP A 99 -1.29 -12.28 5.32
N LEU A 100 -0.88 -11.06 4.98
CA LEU A 100 -1.36 -10.31 3.82
C LEU A 100 -0.72 -10.76 2.48
N GLY A 101 0.19 -11.73 2.51
CA GLY A 101 0.93 -12.19 1.33
C GLY A 101 1.91 -11.14 0.77
N VAL A 102 2.38 -10.22 1.61
CA VAL A 102 3.33 -9.15 1.24
C VAL A 102 4.74 -9.58 1.59
N THR A 103 5.49 -10.00 0.57
CA THR A 103 6.90 -10.36 0.74
C THR A 103 7.76 -9.11 0.96
N ILE A 104 8.46 -9.05 2.09
CA ILE A 104 9.53 -8.07 2.35
C ILE A 104 10.88 -8.76 2.53
N SER A 105 11.97 -8.10 2.10
CA SER A 105 13.33 -8.63 2.20
C SER A 105 13.94 -8.31 3.55
N SER A 106 14.38 -9.33 4.29
CA SER A 106 15.07 -9.16 5.57
C SER A 106 16.39 -8.40 5.43
N GLN A 107 17.14 -8.63 4.35
CA GLN A 107 18.41 -7.94 4.07
C GLN A 107 18.25 -6.43 3.88
N LYS A 108 17.06 -5.98 3.47
CA LYS A 108 16.72 -4.56 3.33
C LYS A 108 15.95 -4.02 4.53
N SER A 109 15.66 -4.86 5.52
CA SER A 109 14.92 -4.50 6.72
C SER A 109 15.90 -4.26 7.86
N ILE A 110 15.89 -3.05 8.40
CA ILE A 110 16.68 -2.73 9.60
C ILE A 110 15.85 -3.17 10.81
N VAL A 111 16.31 -4.22 11.50
CA VAL A 111 15.75 -4.66 12.78
C VAL A 111 16.79 -4.40 13.84
N SER A 112 16.53 -3.41 14.69
CA SER A 112 17.40 -3.04 15.81
C SER A 112 16.68 -3.30 17.12
N LYS A 113 17.42 -3.75 18.14
CA LYS A 113 16.91 -3.87 19.52
C LYS A 113 16.78 -2.50 20.21
N ILE A 114 17.45 -1.47 19.68
CA ILE A 114 17.62 -0.15 20.31
C ILE A 114 17.16 0.99 19.37
N GLY A 115 16.76 0.67 18.15
CA GLY A 115 16.21 1.62 17.16
C GLY A 115 17.21 2.24 16.23
N ALA A 116 16.67 3.03 15.31
CA ALA A 116 17.45 3.93 14.47
C ALA A 116 17.46 5.29 15.18
N PHE A 117 18.65 5.73 15.57
CA PHE A 117 18.93 7.13 15.85
C PHE A 117 19.06 7.89 14.53
#